data_AF-A0AA42IGW8-F1
#
_entry.id   AF-A0AA42IGW8-F1
#
_cell.length_a   1.000
_cell.length_b   1.000
_cell.length_c   1.000
_cell.angle_alpha   90.00
_cell.angle_beta   90.00
_cell.angle_gamma   90.00
#
_symmetry.space_group_name_H-M   'P 1'
#
loop_
_entity.id
_entity.type
_entity.pdbx_description
1 polymer ?
#
loop_
_entity_poly.entity_id
_entity_poly.type
_entity_poly.pdbx_seq_one_letter_code
_entity_poly.pdbx_strand_id
1 'polypeptide(L)'
;MQPFISYTYPNSTTVALNTETTYDWNAEEATVPVNLTVTKVIRLNGQAISVGGGARYWVDDTDGSPKGWGARLVASFVFPK
;
A
#
# COMPACT_ATOMS: atom_id res chain seq x y z
N MET A 1 -2.21 -17.32 3.01
CA MET A 1 -2.66 -16.26 3.94
C MET A 1 -1.63 -15.15 3.92
N GLN A 2 -2.07 -13.91 3.69
CA GLN A 2 -1.18 -12.77 3.49
C GLN A 2 -0.99 -12.00 4.80
N PRO A 3 0.26 -11.75 5.25
CA PRO A 3 0.51 -10.97 6.45
C PRO A 3 0.30 -9.48 6.19
N PHE A 4 -0.29 -8.79 7.17
CA PHE A 4 -0.46 -7.35 7.17
C PHE A 4 -0.29 -6.81 8.59
N ILE A 5 0.26 -5.61 8.72
CA ILE A 5 0.35 -4.84 9.96
C ILE A 5 -0.10 -3.42 9.64
N SER A 6 -0.93 -2.85 10.49
CA SER A 6 -1.35 -1.45 10.39
C SER A 6 -1.40 -0.82 11.77
N TYR A 7 -0.88 0.40 11.88
CA TYR A 7 -0.90 1.18 13.10
C TYR A 7 -1.37 2.60 12.81
N THR A 8 -2.35 3.08 13.57
CA THR A 8 -2.90 4.43 13.46
C THR A 8 -2.58 5.23 14.71
N TYR A 9 -1.83 6.31 14.52
CA TYR A 9 -1.48 7.25 15.58
C TYR A 9 -2.68 8.16 15.92
N PRO A 10 -2.75 8.71 17.15
CA PRO A 10 -3.82 9.64 17.56
C PRO A 10 -3.96 10.88 16.66
N ASN A 11 -2.89 11.28 15.97
CA ASN A 11 -2.88 12.40 15.02
C ASN A 11 -3.48 12.05 13.64
N SER A 12 -4.21 10.93 13.54
CA SER A 12 -4.85 10.43 12.31
C SER A 12 -3.89 10.09 11.17
N THR A 13 -2.64 9.77 11.52
CA THR A 13 -1.67 9.17 10.59
C THR A 13 -1.71 7.66 10.74
N THR A 14 -1.82 6.94 9.63
CA THR A 14 -1.80 5.48 9.57
C THR A 14 -0.60 5.03 8.78
N VAL A 15 0.15 4.08 9.33
CA VAL A 15 1.25 3.39 8.65
C VAL A 15 0.85 1.93 8.51
N ALA A 16 0.96 1.40 7.30
CA ALA A 16 0.59 0.03 6.97
C ALA A 16 1.69 -0.66 6.17
N LEU A 17 1.93 -1.93 6.48
CA LEU A 17 2.83 -2.82 5.77
C LEU A 17 2.06 -4.10 5.39
N ASN A 18 2.09 -4.50 4.13
CA ASN A 18 1.49 -5.77 3.68
C ASN A 18 2.32 -6.43 2.57
N THR A 19 2.36 -7.76 2.55
CA THR A 19 3.13 -8.51 1.53
C THR A 19 2.21 -9.48 0.79
N GLU A 20 2.06 -9.34 -0.52
CA GLU A 20 1.24 -10.28 -1.30
C GLU A 20 2.16 -11.36 -1.84
N THR A 21 1.75 -12.63 -1.80
CA THR A 21 2.49 -13.72 -2.44
C THR A 21 1.59 -14.29 -3.50
N THR A 22 1.99 -14.12 -4.75
CA THR A 22 1.33 -14.72 -5.91
C THR A 22 2.26 -15.79 -6.46
N TYR A 23 1.76 -17.00 -6.70
CA TYR A 23 2.52 -18.10 -7.28
C TYR A 23 1.91 -18.47 -8.63
N ASP A 24 2.72 -18.45 -9.68
CA ASP A 24 2.33 -18.90 -11.02
C ASP A 24 2.74 -20.36 -11.21
N TRP A 25 1.75 -21.25 -11.17
CA TRP A 25 1.94 -22.69 -11.30
C TRP A 25 2.38 -23.13 -12.71
N ASN A 26 2.23 -22.29 -13.75
CA ASN A 26 2.65 -22.65 -15.11
C ASN A 26 4.11 -22.30 -15.38
N ALA A 27 4.61 -21.24 -14.74
CA ALA A 27 6.01 -20.79 -14.84
C ALA A 27 6.89 -21.29 -13.69
N GLU A 28 6.29 -21.90 -12.65
CA GLU A 28 6.95 -22.29 -11.39
C GLU A 28 7.59 -21.11 -10.63
N GLU A 29 7.12 -19.89 -10.88
CA GLU A 29 7.70 -18.65 -10.37
C GLU A 29 6.80 -17.99 -9.31
N ALA A 30 7.41 -17.33 -8.33
CA ALA A 30 6.73 -16.58 -7.28
C ALA A 30 6.92 -15.08 -7.47
N THR A 31 5.93 -14.28 -7.08
CA THR A 31 6.06 -12.83 -6.97
C THR A 31 5.64 -12.39 -5.57
N VAL A 32 6.55 -11.69 -4.88
CA VAL A 32 6.34 -11.26 -3.49
C VAL A 32 6.52 -9.75 -3.34
N PRO A 33 5.51 -8.92 -3.68
CA PRO A 33 5.55 -7.50 -3.41
C PRO A 33 5.32 -7.17 -1.93
N VAL A 34 6.23 -6.38 -1.36
CA VAL A 34 6.11 -5.73 -0.06
C VAL A 34 5.61 -4.30 -0.27
N ASN A 35 4.53 -3.93 0.40
CA ASN A 35 3.90 -2.62 0.30
C ASN A 35 4.00 -1.89 1.62
N LEU A 36 4.63 -0.72 1.62
CA LEU A 36 4.60 0.23 2.73
C LEU A 36 3.71 1.40 2.33
N THR A 37 2.72 1.74 3.15
CA THR A 37 1.82 2.87 2.91
C THR A 37 1.73 3.75 4.15
N VAL A 38 1.75 5.06 3.93
CA VAL A 38 1.51 6.08 4.95
C VAL A 38 0.38 6.97 4.47
N THR A 39 -0.68 7.08 5.27
CA THR A 39 -1.82 7.97 4.99
C THR A 39 -2.10 8.85 6.19
N LYS A 40 -2.62 10.04 5.96
CA LYS A 40 -3.07 10.96 7.00
C LYS A 40 -4.40 11.57 6.62
N VAL A 41 -5.35 11.53 7.55
CA VAL A 41 -6.60 12.26 7.41
C VAL A 41 -6.41 13.69 7.92
N ILE A 42 -6.71 14.66 7.06
CA ILE A 42 -6.73 16.09 7.39
C ILE A 42 -8.16 16.62 7.23
N ARG A 43 -8.49 17.66 7.98
CA ARG A 43 -9.73 18.43 7.79
C ARG A 43 -9.37 19.80 7.23
N LEU A 44 -9.86 20.12 6.05
CA LEU A 44 -9.70 21.43 5.41
C LEU A 44 -11.09 22.03 5.21
N ASN A 45 -11.37 23.18 5.85
CA ASN A 45 -12.68 23.84 5.79
C ASN A 45 -13.88 22.91 6.09
N GLY A 46 -13.73 22.00 7.06
CA GLY A 46 -14.76 21.02 7.41
C GLY A 46 -14.82 19.77 6.52
N GLN A 47 -14.15 19.77 5.36
CA GLN A 47 -14.03 18.62 4.47
C GLN A 47 -12.91 17.69 4.95
N ALA A 48 -13.22 16.41 5.18
CA ALA A 48 -12.23 15.40 5.48
C ALA A 48 -11.55 14.90 4.19
N ILE A 49 -10.23 14.90 4.18
CA ILE A 49 -9.40 14.46 3.06
C ILE A 49 -8.34 13.51 3.62
N SER A 50 -8.28 12.28 3.08
CA SER A 50 -7.18 11.36 3.35
C SER A 50 -6.13 11.54 2.26
N VAL A 51 -4.90 11.90 2.65
CA VAL A 51 -3.76 12.02 1.73
C VAL A 51 -2.68 11.06 2.15
N GLY A 52 -1.91 10.55 1.19
CA GLY A 52 -0.84 9.63 1.53
C GLY A 52 0.00 9.20 0.35
N GLY A 53 0.94 8.34 0.66
CA GLY A 53 1.79 7.71 -0.32
C GLY A 53 2.26 6.35 0.14
N GLY A 54 2.80 5.58 -0.78
CA GLY A 54 3.36 4.29 -0.47
C GLY A 54 4.51 3.94 -1.41
N ALA A 55 5.36 3.07 -0.91
CA ALA A 55 6.41 2.41 -1.68
C ALA A 55 6.07 0.93 -1.78
N ARG A 56 6.36 0.34 -2.94
CA ARG A 56 6.27 -1.09 -3.19
C ARG A 56 7.65 -1.58 -3.58
N TYR A 57 8.04 -2.74 -3.06
CA TYR A 57 9.26 -3.42 -3.47
C TYR A 57 8.95 -4.87 -3.81
N TRP A 58 9.44 -5.37 -4.93
CA TRP A 58 9.30 -6.77 -5.33
C TRP A 58 10.52 -7.54 -4.84
N VAL A 59 10.33 -8.44 -3.86
CA VAL A 59 11.40 -9.25 -3.26
C VAL A 59 11.74 -10.45 -4.12
N ASP A 60 10.72 -11.02 -4.75
CA ASP A 60 10.82 -12.09 -5.73
C ASP A 60 9.95 -11.68 -6.93
N ASP A 61 10.43 -11.94 -8.14
CA ASP A 61 9.82 -11.47 -9.39
C ASP A 61 9.90 -12.53 -10.49
N THR A 62 8.85 -12.58 -11.32
CA THR A 62 8.83 -13.38 -12.55
C THR A 62 9.43 -12.59 -13.71
N ASP A 63 9.85 -13.26 -14.78
CA ASP A 63 10.41 -12.57 -15.97
C ASP A 63 9.41 -11.60 -16.64
N GLY A 64 8.10 -11.76 -16.37
CA GLY A 64 7.04 -10.85 -16.81
C GLY A 64 6.57 -9.80 -15.79
N SER A 65 7.10 -9.79 -14.56
CA SER A 65 6.64 -8.92 -13.48
C SER A 65 7.44 -7.62 -13.35
N PRO A 66 6.83 -6.55 -12.80
CA PRO A 66 7.58 -5.35 -12.42
C PRO A 66 8.67 -5.69 -11.39
N LYS A 67 9.90 -5.25 -11.64
CA LYS A 67 11.06 -5.50 -10.78
C LYS A 67 11.44 -4.23 -10.00
N GLY A 68 12.03 -4.40 -8.82
CA GLY A 68 12.60 -3.30 -8.04
C GLY A 68 11.58 -2.50 -7.23
N TRP A 69 11.49 -1.18 -7.44
CA TRP A 69 10.68 -0.27 -6.62
C TRP A 69 9.51 0.36 -7.38
N GLY A 70 8.38 0.53 -6.70
CA GLY A 70 7.22 1.28 -7.14
C GLY A 70 6.83 2.35 -6.12
N ALA A 71 6.23 3.43 -6.59
CA ALA A 71 5.72 4.51 -5.75
C ALA A 71 4.25 4.77 -6.04
N ARG A 72 3.49 5.17 -5.01
CA ARG A 72 2.09 5.52 -5.11
C ARG A 72 1.83 6.80 -4.32
N LEU A 73 1.05 7.70 -4.89
CA LEU A 73 0.44 8.81 -4.17
C LEU A 73 -1.08 8.64 -4.23
N VAL A 74 -1.76 9.01 -3.16
CA VAL A 74 -3.23 8.89 -3.05
C VAL A 74 -3.82 10.10 -2.33
N ALA A 75 -4.95 10.57 -2.84
CA ALA A 75 -5.79 11.55 -2.19
C ALA A 75 -7.25 11.11 -2.33
N SER A 76 -7.95 10.97 -1.21
CA SER A 76 -9.34 10.53 -1.13
C SER A 76 -10.18 11.55 -0.37
N PHE A 77 -11.22 12.06 -1.03
CA PHE A 77 -12.17 13.01 -0.43
C PHE A 77 -13.31 12.23 0.23
N VAL A 78 -13.58 12.51 1.50
CA VAL A 78 -14.61 11.82 2.28
C VAL A 78 -15.83 12.73 2.46
N PHE A 79 -16.87 12.50 1.68
CA PHE A 79 -18.09 13.30 1.74
C PHE A 79 -19.09 12.74 2.77
N PRO A 80 -19.72 13.58 3.59
CA PRO A 80 -20.85 13.17 4.41
C PRO A 80 -22.03 12.76 3.51
N LYS A 81 -22.88 11.88 4.04
CA LYS A 81 -24.08 11.40 3.35
C LYS A 81 -25.19 12.45 3.34
#